data_AF-A0A2V6CZQ8-F1
#
_entry.id   AF-A0A2V6CZQ8-F1
#
_cell.length_a   1.000
_cell.length_b   1.000
_cell.length_c   1.000
_cell.angle_alpha   90.00
_cell.angle_beta   90.00
_cell.angle_gamma   90.00
#
_symmetry.space_group_name_H-M   'P 1'
#
loop_
_entity.id
_entity.type
_entity.pdbx_description
1 polymer ?
#
loop_
_entity_poly.entity_id
_entity_poly.type
_entity_poly.pdbx_seq_one_letter_code
_entity_poly.pdbx_strand_id
1 'polypeptide(L)' 'MPKEAQIVTEGTVTQVLPGTMFRVDLPGQRNVLAHISGKMRKHFIRIVPGDKVSVE' A
#
# COMPACT_ATOMS: atom_id res chain seq x y z
N MET A 1 19.35 -18.24 3.68
CA MET A 1 19.36 -16.93 4.38
C MET A 1 17.93 -16.65 4.81
N PRO A 2 17.64 -16.50 6.12
CA PRO A 2 16.28 -16.33 6.57
C PRO A 2 15.78 -14.97 6.08
N LYS A 3 14.66 -14.98 5.36
CA LYS A 3 13.99 -13.79 4.84
C LYS A 3 13.73 -12.83 6.01
N GLU A 4 14.18 -11.60 5.87
CA GLU A 4 13.82 -10.50 6.76
C GLU A 4 12.32 -10.52 7.01
N ALA A 5 11.92 -10.42 8.28
CA ALA A 5 10.53 -10.40 8.67
C ALA A 5 9.84 -9.21 8.00
N GLN A 6 9.04 -9.46 6.96
CA GLN A 6 8.21 -8.44 6.33
C GLN A 6 7.19 -7.99 7.37
N ILE A 7 7.30 -6.72 7.79
CA ILE A 7 6.41 -6.13 8.78
C ILE A 7 5.15 -5.70 8.04
N VAL A 8 4.15 -6.58 8.03
CA VAL A 8 2.84 -6.26 7.48
C VAL A 8 2.18 -5.24 8.39
N THR A 9 1.89 -4.05 7.87
CA THR A 9 1.21 -2.99 8.61
C THR A 9 -0.05 -2.57 7.88
N GLU A 10 -1.11 -2.29 8.64
CA GLU A 10 -2.35 -1.76 8.08
C GLU A 10 -2.26 -0.23 7.93
N GLY A 11 -2.69 0.28 6.79
CA GLY A 11 -2.75 1.71 6.53
C GLY A 11 -3.96 2.09 5.69
N THR A 12 -4.26 3.39 5.65
CA THR A 12 -5.40 3.93 4.88
C THR A 12 -4.88 4.72 3.69
N VAL A 13 -5.40 4.43 2.50
CA VAL A 13 -5.01 5.14 1.28
C VAL A 13 -5.55 6.57 1.33
N THR A 14 -4.66 7.56 1.34
CA THR A 14 -5.05 8.98 1.37
C THR A 14 -5.19 9.55 -0.03
N GLN A 15 -4.26 9.21 -0.93
CA GLN A 15 -4.20 9.77 -2.28
C GLN A 15 -3.63 8.78 -3.29
N VAL A 16 -4.11 8.86 -4.52
CA VAL A 16 -3.59 8.11 -5.66
C VAL A 16 -2.65 9.01 -6.46
N LEU A 17 -1.44 8.54 -6.74
CA LEU A 17 -0.44 9.24 -7.53
C LEU A 17 -0.29 8.60 -8.93
N PRO A 18 0.18 9.37 -9.92
CA PRO A 18 0.51 8.82 -11.23
C PRO A 18 1.60 7.74 -11.11
N GLY A 19 1.52 6.71 -11.95
CA GLY A 19 2.47 5.60 -11.93
C GLY A 19 2.12 4.46 -10.96
N THR A 20 0.85 4.31 -10.55
CA THR A 20 0.36 3.29 -9.61
C THR A 20 1.00 3.35 -8.22
N MET A 21 1.40 4.56 -7.84
CA MET A 21 1.85 4.87 -6.48
C MET A 21 0.66 5.37 -5.67
N PHE A 22 0.66 5.06 -4.39
CA PHE A 22 -0.40 5.41 -3.45
C PHE A 22 0.23 6.01 -2.22
N ARG A 23 -0.33 7.11 -1.72
CA ARG A 23 -0.04 7.57 -0.36
C ARG A 23 -0.91 6.78 0.58
N VAL A 24 -0.26 6.10 1.52
CA VAL A 24 -0.91 5.38 2.59
C VAL A 24 -0.52 6.04 3.90
N ASP A 25 -1.52 6.42 4.68
CA ASP A 25 -1.34 6.91 6.03
C ASP A 25 -1.34 5.71 6.99
N LEU A 26 -0.24 5.51 7.68
CA LEU A 26 -0.10 4.47 8.70
C LEU A 26 -0.45 5.06 10.07
N PRO A 27 -1.12 4.30 10.95
CA PRO A 27 -1.41 4.75 12.31
C PRO A 27 -0.10 4.92 13.09
N GLY A 28 0.42 6.15 13.14
CA GLY A 28 1.73 6.43 13.76
C GLY A 28 2.57 7.56 13.15
N GLN A 29 2.01 8.43 12.31
CA GLN A 29 2.59 9.68 11.79
C GLN A 29 3.34 9.63 10.44
N ARG A 30 3.47 8.48 9.77
CA ARG A 30 4.21 8.44 8.49
C ARG A 30 3.30 8.12 7.30
N ASN A 31 3.13 9.11 6.44
CA ASN A 31 2.63 8.93 5.08
C ASN A 31 3.69 8.19 4.27
N VAL A 32 3.39 6.97 3.86
CA VAL A 32 4.29 6.12 3.08
C VAL A 32 3.83 6.10 1.62
N LEU A 33 4.80 6.09 0.72
CA LEU A 33 4.56 5.85 -0.70
C LEU A 33 4.58 4.34 -0.94
N ALA A 34 3.42 3.77 -1.20
CA ALA A 34 3.26 2.36 -1.55
C ALA A 34 3.07 2.21 -3.06
N HIS A 35 3.48 1.08 -3.61
CA HIS A 35 3.19 0.70 -4.98
C HIS A 35 2.26 -0.52 -4.99
N ILE A 36 1.46 -0.65 -6.04
CA ILE A 36 0.58 -1.80 -6.15
C ILE A 36 1.39 -3.09 -6.39
N SER A 37 1.03 -4.15 -5.66
CA SER A 37 1.61 -5.47 -5.91
C SER A 37 1.23 -5.97 -7.32
N GLY A 38 2.17 -6.63 -7.99
CA GLY A 38 1.93 -7.22 -9.32
C GLY A 38 0.76 -8.21 -9.34
N LYS A 39 0.47 -8.87 -8.21
CA LYS A 39 -0.72 -9.73 -8.08
C LYS A 39 -2.02 -8.93 -8.19
N MET A 40 -2.12 -7.77 -7.57
CA MET A 40 -3.33 -6.94 -7.65
C MET A 40 -3.55 -6.41 -9.08
N ARG A 41 -2.46 -6.06 -9.79
CA ARG A 41 -2.55 -5.66 -11.22
C ARG A 41 -3.11 -6.78 -12.09
N LYS A 42 -2.70 -8.03 -11.87
CA LYS A 42 -3.23 -9.20 -12.61
C LYS A 42 -4.73 -9.39 -12.37
N HIS A 43 -5.22 -9.07 -11.18
CA HIS A 43 -6.63 -9.20 -10.81
C HIS A 43 -7.44 -7.91 -11.05
N PHE A 44 -6.85 -6.89 -11.71
CA PHE A 44 -7.51 -5.61 -11.99
C PHE A 44 -8.15 -4.96 -10.76
N ILE A 45 -7.54 -5.13 -9.58
CA ILE A 45 -8.06 -4.55 -8.34
C ILE A 45 -7.82 -3.05 -8.39
N ARG A 46 -8.90 -2.29 -8.23
CA ARG A 46 -8.88 -0.83 -8.24
C ARG A 46 -8.90 -0.32 -6.81
N ILE A 47 -7.86 0.43 -6.45
CA ILE A 47 -7.72 1.05 -5.13
C ILE A 47 -8.25 2.48 -5.20
N VAL A 48 -9.03 2.87 -4.20
CA VAL A 48 -9.68 4.19 -4.11
C VAL A 48 -9.17 4.91 -2.85
N PRO A 49 -9.05 6.25 -2.82
CA PRO A 49 -8.79 6.97 -1.57
C PRO A 49 -9.84 6.63 -0.51
N GLY A 50 -9.40 6.29 0.69
CA GLY A 50 -10.22 5.83 1.81
C GLY A 50 -10.20 4.32 2.03
N ASP A 51 -9.66 3.53 1.09
CA ASP A 51 -9.50 2.08 1.30
C ASP A 51 -8.47 1.77 2.38
N LYS A 52 -8.75 0.73 3.16
CA LYS A 52 -7.77 0.12 4.06
C LYS A 52 -6.96 -0.90 3.28
N VAL A 53 -5.64 -0.75 3.29
CA VAL A 53 -4.71 -1.64 2.60
C VAL A 53 -3.64 -2.11 3.57
N SER A 54 -3.24 -3.38 3.42
CA SER A 54 -2.06 -3.90 4.10
C SER A 54 -0.83 -3.56 3.27
N VAL A 55 0.14 -2.90 3.90
CA VAL A 55 1.42 -2.53 3.32
C VAL A 55 2.49 -3.46 3.89
N GLU A 56 3.32 -4.00 3.01
CA GLU A 56 4.48 -4.86 3.34
C GLU A 56 5.79 -4.17 2.97
#